data_AF-A0A177R2H5-F1
#
_entry.id   AF-A0A177R2H5-F1
#
_cell.length_a   1.000
_cell.length_b   1.000
_cell.length_c   1.000
_cell.angle_alpha   90.00
_cell.angle_beta   90.00
_cell.angle_gamma   90.00
#
_symmetry.space_group_name_H-M   'P 1'
#
loop_
_entity.id
_entity.type
_entity.pdbx_description
1 polymer ?
#
loop_
_entity_poly.entity_id
_entity_poly.type
_entity_poly.pdbx_seq_one_letter_code
_entity_poly.pdbx_strand_id
1 'polypeptide(L)'
;MELVELVVKLLDDCERVGRPIPHGYHAAALLAARLVKKVGQSVKDGSLPGTTSVAKGKVIAFKQAILNESFVFVDPSSAARNLSYLDLQYSVDKRKSLDVAIDSTPEVLLLIALAGVKPLERIEAPFLALVGDAITGDAAHVAALARFYRLARGQIFHATNEYKRKSDPVAATNLDIAVDYSQFEDVAYVMSEANEKQDVLDRFLRLYQVLENFMIRRVVAKLANATPGRVFSLRDFRGLYKSFIDGEIKTLSNLFGEALKIAVPASAPGGPHADLEAYIRYLWHSGLPHASMHADLEVLLDRIDPGGGYKPINSFHSQLDGRKFARLIYAVRNSIVHNKETEFHLTHKTLTPALVILMNEVLFPALEEMIFSCVCAPTPGNFVRYDHRQMALYERIA
;
A
#
# COMPACT_ATOMS: atom_id res chain seq x y z
N MET A 1 9.45 -39.56 27.86
CA MET A 1 10.19 -39.84 26.63
C MET A 1 10.79 -38.53 26.16
N GLU A 2 12.08 -38.35 26.41
CA GLU A 2 12.76 -37.10 26.09
C GLU A 2 12.92 -37.00 24.57
N LEU A 3 12.85 -35.78 24.05
CA LEU A 3 12.90 -35.43 22.62
C LEU A 3 14.02 -36.13 21.83
N VAL A 4 15.15 -36.37 22.49
CA VAL A 4 16.30 -37.10 21.95
C VAL A 4 15.98 -38.59 21.77
N GLU A 5 15.28 -39.22 22.70
CA GLU A 5 14.83 -40.62 22.57
C GLU A 5 13.81 -40.78 21.44
N LEU A 6 12.94 -39.78 21.23
CA LEU A 6 11.97 -39.81 20.15
C LEU A 6 12.67 -39.73 18.77
N VAL A 7 13.66 -38.85 18.63
CA VAL A 7 14.45 -38.70 17.39
C VAL A 7 15.33 -39.92 17.15
N VAL A 8 15.98 -40.47 18.19
CA VAL A 8 16.77 -41.70 18.08
C VAL A 8 15.89 -42.88 17.69
N LYS A 9 14.71 -43.03 18.30
CA LYS A 9 13.77 -44.09 17.97
C LYS A 9 13.22 -43.98 16.54
N LEU A 10 12.94 -42.76 16.07
CA LEU A 10 12.47 -42.51 14.70
C LEU A 10 13.55 -42.87 13.66
N LEU A 11 14.83 -42.60 13.97
CA LEU A 11 15.96 -42.98 13.12
C LEU A 11 16.17 -44.50 13.10
N ASP A 12 16.12 -45.15 14.26
CA ASP A 12 16.21 -46.61 14.40
C ASP A 12 15.06 -47.32 13.65
N ASP A 13 13.84 -46.78 13.72
CA ASP A 13 12.67 -47.33 13.02
C ASP A 13 12.77 -47.15 11.50
N CYS A 14 13.28 -46.02 11.00
CA CYS A 14 13.53 -45.82 9.56
C CYS A 14 14.60 -46.80 9.04
N GLU A 15 15.64 -47.07 9.82
CA GLU A 15 16.73 -48.00 9.48
C GLU A 15 16.26 -49.46 9.52
N ARG A 16 15.44 -49.85 10.51
CA ARG A 16 14.84 -51.20 10.59
C ARG A 16 13.86 -51.51 9.47
N VAL A 17 13.11 -50.53 8.99
CA VAL A 17 12.04 -50.74 8.00
C VAL A 17 12.56 -50.56 6.56
N GLY A 18 13.84 -50.21 6.38
CA GLY A 18 14.48 -50.08 5.07
C GLY A 18 13.85 -49.00 4.18
N ARG A 19 13.15 -48.03 4.77
CA ARG A 19 12.54 -46.92 4.03
C ARG A 19 13.56 -45.80 3.89
N PRO A 20 13.83 -45.32 2.66
CA PRO A 20 14.75 -44.20 2.47
C PRO A 20 14.20 -42.95 3.16
N ILE A 21 15.03 -42.32 4.01
CA ILE A 21 14.75 -40.99 4.56
C ILE A 21 14.62 -40.04 3.36
N PRO A 22 13.50 -39.32 3.17
CA PRO A 22 13.33 -38.46 2.01
C PRO A 22 14.46 -37.43 1.94
N HIS A 23 14.99 -37.15 0.76
CA HIS A 23 16.27 -36.45 0.57
C HIS A 23 16.40 -35.09 1.29
N GLY A 24 15.30 -34.40 1.62
CA GLY A 24 15.31 -33.17 2.42
C GLY A 24 15.54 -33.37 3.94
N TYR A 25 15.18 -34.52 4.49
CA TYR A 25 15.30 -34.82 5.93
C TYR A 25 16.66 -35.40 6.32
N HIS A 26 17.48 -35.79 5.34
CA HIS A 26 18.80 -36.38 5.57
C HIS A 26 19.76 -35.39 6.22
N ALA A 27 19.70 -34.10 5.84
CA ALA A 27 20.52 -33.04 6.43
C ALA A 27 20.15 -32.73 7.88
N ALA A 28 18.84 -32.69 8.21
CA ALA A 28 18.35 -32.50 9.57
C ALA A 28 18.66 -33.71 10.48
N ALA A 29 18.50 -34.93 9.95
CA ALA A 29 18.92 -36.16 10.63
C ALA A 29 20.43 -36.20 10.86
N LEU A 30 21.25 -35.78 9.88
CA LEU A 30 22.70 -35.64 10.02
C LEU A 30 23.10 -34.54 11.02
N LEU A 31 22.38 -33.42 11.08
CA LEU A 31 22.67 -32.35 12.04
C LEU A 31 22.29 -32.77 13.47
N ALA A 32 21.12 -33.39 13.65
CA ALA A 32 20.71 -33.99 14.92
C ALA A 32 21.67 -35.10 15.35
N ALA A 33 22.07 -36.00 14.43
CA ALA A 33 23.06 -37.04 14.69
C ALA A 33 24.45 -36.47 14.98
N ARG A 34 24.87 -35.38 14.32
CA ARG A 34 26.13 -34.67 14.62
C ARG A 34 26.09 -33.98 15.97
N LEU A 35 24.97 -33.37 16.35
CA LEU A 35 24.76 -32.79 17.68
C LEU A 35 24.79 -33.86 18.76
N VAL A 36 24.08 -34.98 18.55
CA VAL A 36 24.10 -36.15 19.43
C VAL A 36 25.51 -36.76 19.52
N LYS A 37 26.24 -36.84 18.41
CA LYS A 37 27.62 -37.35 18.36
C LYS A 37 28.62 -36.42 19.03
N LYS A 38 28.49 -35.09 18.86
CA LYS A 38 29.31 -34.08 19.56
C LYS A 38 29.07 -34.12 21.07
N VAL A 39 27.81 -34.22 21.47
CA VAL A 39 27.42 -34.39 22.89
C VAL A 39 27.94 -35.72 23.43
N GLY A 40 27.85 -36.80 22.66
CA GLY A 40 28.38 -38.13 23.03
C GLY A 40 29.91 -38.20 23.10
N GLN A 41 30.63 -37.50 22.22
CA GLN A 41 32.09 -37.40 22.27
C GLN A 41 32.56 -36.56 23.46
N SER A 42 31.95 -35.41 23.72
CA SER A 42 32.29 -34.62 24.91
C SER A 42 32.00 -35.35 26.24
N VAL A 43 31.03 -36.28 26.26
CA VAL A 43 30.77 -37.19 27.40
C VAL A 43 31.81 -38.31 27.50
N LYS A 44 32.25 -38.89 26.38
CA LYS A 44 33.31 -39.92 26.36
C LYS A 44 34.69 -39.38 26.72
N ASP A 45 34.98 -38.14 26.34
CA ASP A 45 36.28 -37.50 26.57
C ASP A 45 36.41 -36.93 27.99
N GLY A 46 35.45 -37.21 28.89
CA GLY A 46 35.47 -36.76 30.30
C GLY A 46 35.29 -35.25 30.49
N SER A 47 35.17 -34.48 29.41
CA SER A 47 35.02 -33.03 29.43
C SER A 47 33.65 -32.55 29.95
N LEU A 48 32.68 -33.46 30.08
CA LEU A 48 31.38 -33.20 30.68
C LEU A 48 31.03 -34.32 31.66
N PRO A 49 30.72 -34.03 32.94
CA PRO A 49 30.32 -35.06 33.88
C PRO A 49 29.01 -35.71 33.41
N GLY A 50 29.01 -37.03 33.36
CA GLY A 50 27.88 -37.83 32.92
C GLY A 50 26.64 -37.51 33.74
N THR A 51 25.62 -36.98 33.07
CA THR A 51 24.19 -37.28 33.28
C THR A 51 23.36 -36.37 32.39
N THR A 52 22.23 -36.92 31.95
CA THR A 52 21.06 -36.32 31.27
C THR A 52 20.72 -34.87 31.68
N SER A 53 21.10 -34.42 32.88
CA SER A 53 20.91 -33.07 33.41
C SER A 53 21.55 -31.95 32.55
N VAL A 54 22.77 -32.13 32.03
CA VAL A 54 23.47 -31.07 31.26
C VAL A 54 22.91 -30.98 29.83
N ALA A 55 22.57 -32.10 29.22
CA ALA A 55 21.90 -32.13 27.92
C ALA A 55 20.49 -31.52 28.04
N LYS A 56 19.76 -31.82 29.11
CA LYS A 56 18.46 -31.24 29.43
C LYS A 56 18.58 -29.73 29.71
N GLY A 57 19.60 -29.30 30.43
CA GLY A 57 19.93 -27.88 30.65
C GLY A 57 20.27 -27.14 29.36
N LYS A 58 20.98 -27.77 28.42
CA LYS A 58 21.28 -27.18 27.10
C LYS A 58 20.09 -27.20 26.13
N VAL A 59 19.22 -28.21 26.17
CA VAL A 59 17.96 -28.23 25.41
C VAL A 59 16.97 -27.23 25.98
N ILE A 60 16.87 -27.10 27.31
CA ILE A 60 16.09 -26.06 27.97
C ILE A 60 16.68 -24.70 27.62
N ALA A 61 18.01 -24.50 27.72
CA ALA A 61 18.65 -23.24 27.35
C ALA A 61 18.52 -22.92 25.86
N PHE A 62 18.50 -23.91 24.97
CA PHE A 62 18.25 -23.74 23.54
C PHE A 62 16.78 -23.42 23.24
N LYS A 63 15.83 -24.08 23.94
CA LYS A 63 14.41 -23.75 23.90
C LYS A 63 14.17 -22.34 24.47
N GLN A 64 14.82 -21.99 25.57
CA GLN A 64 14.79 -20.66 26.16
C GLN A 64 15.45 -19.65 25.24
N ALA A 65 16.57 -19.97 24.58
CA ALA A 65 17.22 -19.09 23.62
C ALA A 65 16.35 -18.89 22.38
N ILE A 66 15.68 -19.92 21.86
CA ILE A 66 14.69 -19.77 20.76
C ILE A 66 13.50 -18.90 21.19
N LEU A 67 13.01 -19.06 22.42
CA LEU A 67 11.91 -18.29 22.98
C LEU A 67 12.32 -16.86 23.36
N ASN A 68 13.57 -16.65 23.80
CA ASN A 68 14.11 -15.37 24.26
C ASN A 68 14.72 -14.56 23.09
N GLU A 69 15.24 -15.21 22.06
CA GLU A 69 15.82 -14.57 20.86
C GLU A 69 14.77 -14.32 19.77
N SER A 70 13.47 -14.37 20.11
CA SER A 70 12.37 -13.88 19.25
C SER A 70 12.19 -14.61 17.90
N PHE A 71 12.70 -15.84 17.76
CA PHE A 71 12.57 -16.57 16.48
C PHE A 71 11.21 -17.25 16.30
N VAL A 72 10.64 -17.78 17.39
CA VAL A 72 9.35 -18.49 17.38
C VAL A 72 8.42 -17.77 18.34
N PHE A 73 7.40 -17.10 17.81
CA PHE A 73 6.34 -16.58 18.66
C PHE A 73 5.23 -17.62 18.76
N VAL A 74 5.30 -18.43 19.82
CA VAL A 74 4.18 -19.28 20.23
C VAL A 74 3.33 -18.46 21.18
N ASP A 75 2.17 -18.01 20.72
CA ASP A 75 1.18 -17.44 21.63
C ASP A 75 0.60 -18.59 22.48
N PRO A 76 0.73 -18.55 23.81
CA PRO A 76 0.23 -19.62 24.67
C PRO A 76 -1.27 -19.88 24.48
N SER A 77 -2.04 -18.84 24.11
CA SER A 77 -3.47 -18.95 23.81
C SER A 77 -3.75 -19.53 22.41
N SER A 78 -2.80 -19.40 21.47
CA SER A 78 -2.89 -19.99 20.12
C SER A 78 -2.34 -21.42 20.06
N ALA A 79 -1.43 -21.79 20.98
CA ALA A 79 -0.98 -23.17 21.16
C ALA A 79 -2.15 -24.10 21.56
N ALA A 80 -3.08 -23.60 22.39
CA ALA A 80 -4.34 -24.29 22.69
C ALA A 80 -5.26 -24.43 21.47
N ARG A 81 -5.05 -23.60 20.43
CA ARG A 81 -5.80 -23.59 19.16
C ARG A 81 -5.01 -24.19 17.99
N ASN A 82 -3.89 -24.87 18.26
CA ASN A 82 -3.06 -25.56 17.28
C ASN A 82 -2.44 -24.67 16.18
N LEU A 83 -2.17 -23.39 16.45
CA LEU A 83 -1.54 -22.50 15.47
C LEU A 83 -0.34 -21.77 16.05
N SER A 84 0.83 -21.95 15.44
CA SER A 84 2.08 -21.29 15.81
C SER A 84 2.69 -20.54 14.62
N TYR A 85 3.41 -19.45 14.89
CA TYR A 85 4.02 -18.62 13.85
C TYR A 85 5.53 -18.53 14.02
N LEU A 86 6.21 -18.61 12.88
CA LEU A 86 7.64 -18.38 12.78
C LEU A 86 7.87 -17.14 11.90
N ASP A 87 8.45 -16.10 12.51
CA ASP A 87 8.87 -14.89 11.79
C ASP A 87 10.33 -15.05 11.38
N LEU A 88 10.59 -15.15 10.07
CA LEU A 88 11.94 -15.31 9.54
C LEU A 88 12.61 -13.95 9.24
N GLN A 89 11.96 -12.81 9.50
CA GLN A 89 12.50 -11.47 9.20
C GLN A 89 13.63 -11.04 10.13
N TYR A 90 13.72 -11.60 11.33
CA TYR A 90 14.63 -11.13 12.38
C TYR A 90 16.12 -11.41 12.11
N SER A 91 16.46 -12.01 10.97
CA SER A 91 17.83 -12.31 10.55
C SER A 91 18.22 -11.52 9.29
N VAL A 92 18.28 -10.19 9.38
CA VAL A 92 18.64 -9.29 8.27
C VAL A 92 20.03 -9.62 7.70
N ASP A 93 20.98 -10.06 8.54
CA ASP A 93 22.35 -10.40 8.12
C ASP A 93 22.49 -11.75 7.39
N LYS A 94 21.47 -12.63 7.42
CA LYS A 94 21.51 -13.95 6.74
C LYS A 94 20.56 -14.09 5.55
N ARG A 95 19.94 -13.00 5.08
CA ARG A 95 19.06 -13.05 3.89
C ARG A 95 19.78 -13.63 2.65
N LYS A 96 21.08 -13.39 2.50
CA LYS A 96 21.88 -13.94 1.39
C LYS A 96 22.11 -15.47 1.46
N SER A 97 21.83 -16.12 2.59
CA SER A 97 21.94 -17.58 2.73
C SER A 97 20.61 -18.31 2.86
N LEU A 98 19.49 -17.61 3.05
CA LEU A 98 18.17 -18.21 3.28
C LEU A 98 17.31 -18.34 2.02
N ASP A 99 17.68 -17.70 0.91
CA ASP A 99 17.07 -17.95 -0.41
C ASP A 99 17.40 -19.36 -0.95
N VAL A 100 18.33 -20.06 -0.30
CA VAL A 100 18.57 -21.49 -0.49
C VAL A 100 17.59 -22.25 0.41
N ALA A 101 16.40 -22.50 -0.14
CA ALA A 101 15.42 -23.50 0.27
C ALA A 101 15.11 -23.57 1.79
N ILE A 102 14.04 -22.87 2.17
CA ILE A 102 13.30 -23.09 3.44
C ILE A 102 12.86 -24.56 3.60
N ASP A 103 12.73 -25.30 2.50
CA ASP A 103 12.53 -26.76 2.48
C ASP A 103 13.75 -27.58 2.97
N SER A 104 14.87 -26.92 3.27
CA SER A 104 16.15 -27.60 3.56
C SER A 104 17.01 -26.94 4.64
N THR A 105 16.55 -25.88 5.31
CA THR A 105 17.25 -25.38 6.49
C THR A 105 16.95 -26.32 7.67
N PRO A 106 17.98 -27.01 8.23
CA PRO A 106 17.81 -28.01 9.27
C PRO A 106 17.03 -27.50 10.49
N GLU A 107 17.09 -26.20 10.77
CA GLU A 107 16.44 -25.55 11.91
C GLU A 107 14.91 -25.47 11.75
N VAL A 108 14.42 -25.22 10.53
CA VAL A 108 12.97 -25.17 10.23
C VAL A 108 12.39 -26.59 10.25
N LEU A 109 13.10 -27.55 9.64
CA LEU A 109 12.73 -28.97 9.69
C LEU A 109 12.77 -29.53 11.12
N LEU A 110 13.71 -29.07 11.95
CA LEU A 110 13.74 -29.40 13.37
C LEU A 110 12.49 -28.84 14.08
N LEU A 111 12.14 -27.56 13.91
CA LEU A 111 10.94 -26.98 14.52
C LEU A 111 9.64 -27.69 14.08
N ILE A 112 9.53 -28.06 12.80
CA ILE A 112 8.42 -28.85 12.24
C ILE A 112 8.36 -30.23 12.91
N ALA A 113 9.50 -30.92 12.99
CA ALA A 113 9.60 -32.24 13.63
C ALA A 113 9.33 -32.20 15.15
N LEU A 114 9.74 -31.13 15.82
CA LEU A 114 9.55 -30.92 17.26
C LEU A 114 8.11 -30.58 17.64
N ALA A 115 7.36 -29.96 16.73
CA ALA A 115 5.98 -29.57 16.98
C ALA A 115 4.95 -30.67 16.65
N GLY A 116 5.34 -31.73 15.92
CA GLY A 116 4.39 -32.73 15.42
C GLY A 116 3.39 -32.12 14.43
N VAL A 117 3.83 -31.10 13.70
CA VAL A 117 3.00 -30.24 12.87
C VAL A 117 3.31 -30.52 11.40
N LYS A 118 2.27 -30.58 10.55
CA LYS A 118 2.48 -30.60 9.09
C LYS A 118 2.83 -29.19 8.61
N PRO A 119 3.87 -29.01 7.79
CA PRO A 119 4.10 -27.73 7.13
C PRO A 119 2.98 -27.52 6.12
N LEU A 120 2.00 -26.70 6.49
CA LEU A 120 1.08 -26.13 5.53
C LEU A 120 1.85 -24.99 4.87
N GLU A 121 2.40 -25.29 3.69
CA GLU A 121 2.57 -24.38 2.55
C GLU A 121 2.93 -22.91 2.86
N ARG A 122 4.02 -22.42 2.26
CA ARG A 122 4.50 -21.04 2.46
C ARG A 122 3.39 -20.02 2.19
N ILE A 123 2.82 -19.45 3.26
CA ILE A 123 1.65 -18.56 3.17
C ILE A 123 2.00 -17.26 2.46
N GLU A 124 3.15 -16.67 2.81
CA GLU A 124 3.72 -15.47 2.18
C GLU A 124 5.14 -15.30 2.74
N ALA A 125 6.15 -15.15 1.88
CA ALA A 125 7.50 -14.88 2.36
C ALA A 125 7.50 -13.57 3.17
N PRO A 126 8.16 -13.50 4.34
CA PRO A 126 9.05 -14.49 4.97
C PRO A 126 8.45 -15.14 6.24
N PHE A 127 7.15 -15.48 6.25
CA PHE A 127 6.52 -16.10 7.42
C PHE A 127 6.17 -17.56 7.15
N LEU A 128 6.33 -18.40 8.17
CA LEU A 128 5.89 -19.79 8.16
C LEU A 128 4.83 -19.97 9.27
N ALA A 129 3.64 -20.41 8.90
CA ALA A 129 2.66 -20.86 9.88
C ALA A 129 2.78 -22.37 10.09
N LEU A 130 2.77 -22.77 11.35
CA LEU A 130 2.77 -24.15 11.79
C LEU A 130 1.38 -24.47 12.30
N VAL A 131 0.70 -25.37 11.60
CA VAL A 131 -0.70 -25.74 11.82
C VAL A 131 -0.76 -27.16 12.38
N GLY A 132 -1.17 -27.31 13.64
CA GLY A 132 -1.35 -28.63 14.24
C GLY A 132 -2.46 -29.43 13.54
N ASP A 133 -2.33 -30.77 13.58
CA ASP A 133 -3.19 -31.72 12.87
C ASP A 133 -4.70 -31.56 13.13
N ALA A 134 -5.09 -30.90 14.21
CA ALA A 134 -6.47 -30.67 14.59
C ALA A 134 -7.15 -29.49 13.85
N ILE A 135 -6.39 -28.65 13.13
CA ILE A 135 -7.01 -27.61 12.28
C ILE A 135 -7.42 -28.27 10.97
N THR A 136 -8.72 -28.53 10.86
CA THR A 136 -9.35 -29.00 9.63
C THR A 136 -9.77 -27.79 8.79
N GLY A 137 -8.98 -27.45 7.78
CA GLY A 137 -9.28 -26.37 6.84
C GLY A 137 -8.40 -26.47 5.60
N ASP A 138 -8.85 -25.91 4.47
CA ASP A 138 -8.00 -25.79 3.30
C ASP A 138 -6.88 -24.74 3.54
N ALA A 139 -5.89 -24.72 2.65
CA ALA A 139 -4.76 -23.81 2.75
C ALA A 139 -5.20 -22.33 2.76
N ALA A 140 -6.30 -21.99 2.08
CA ALA A 140 -6.84 -20.63 2.02
C ALA A 140 -7.40 -20.18 3.39
N HIS A 141 -8.12 -21.06 4.08
CA HIS A 141 -8.65 -20.82 5.41
C HIS A 141 -7.52 -20.58 6.43
N VAL A 142 -6.51 -21.44 6.41
CA VAL A 142 -5.32 -21.29 7.26
C VAL A 142 -4.59 -19.98 6.96
N ALA A 143 -4.41 -19.64 5.68
CA ALA A 143 -3.78 -18.39 5.27
C ALA A 143 -4.56 -17.15 5.73
N ALA A 144 -5.89 -17.17 5.63
CA ALA A 144 -6.74 -16.09 6.15
C ALA A 144 -6.60 -15.94 7.66
N LEU A 145 -6.67 -17.07 8.40
CA LEU A 145 -6.49 -17.09 9.85
C LEU A 145 -5.11 -16.52 10.23
N ALA A 146 -4.05 -16.92 9.52
CA ALA A 146 -2.71 -16.38 9.67
C ALA A 146 -2.63 -14.86 9.51
N ARG A 147 -3.27 -14.31 8.48
CA ARG A 147 -3.33 -12.87 8.26
C ARG A 147 -4.06 -12.15 9.41
N PHE A 148 -5.18 -12.69 9.89
CA PHE A 148 -5.92 -12.10 11.01
C PHE A 148 -5.15 -12.11 12.34
N TYR A 149 -4.40 -13.17 12.64
CA TYR A 149 -3.54 -13.18 13.82
C TYR A 149 -2.42 -12.13 13.76
N ARG A 150 -1.84 -11.89 12.57
CA ARG A 150 -0.88 -10.80 12.35
C ARG A 150 -1.53 -9.43 12.59
N LEU A 151 -2.70 -9.21 11.99
CA LEU A 151 -3.45 -7.97 12.16
C LEU A 151 -3.83 -7.69 13.61
N ALA A 152 -4.25 -8.71 14.36
CA ALA A 152 -4.59 -8.60 15.79
C ALA A 152 -3.42 -8.11 16.66
N ARG A 153 -2.19 -8.09 16.13
CA ARG A 153 -0.97 -7.62 16.78
C ARG A 153 -0.42 -6.33 16.18
N GLY A 154 -1.17 -5.67 15.31
CA GLY A 154 -0.73 -4.46 14.62
C GLY A 154 0.35 -4.70 13.56
N GLN A 155 0.54 -5.95 13.10
CA GLN A 155 1.53 -6.25 12.06
C GLN A 155 0.93 -6.07 10.66
N ILE A 156 1.75 -5.55 9.74
CA ILE A 156 1.42 -5.40 8.32
C ILE A 156 1.87 -6.65 7.57
N PHE A 157 1.06 -7.15 6.63
CA PHE A 157 1.38 -8.34 5.81
C PHE A 157 1.44 -8.11 4.31
N HIS A 158 1.03 -6.93 3.83
CA HIS A 158 1.16 -6.55 2.44
C HIS A 158 2.41 -5.69 2.24
N ALA A 159 2.95 -5.68 1.01
CA ALA A 159 3.94 -4.68 0.62
C ALA A 159 3.23 -3.36 0.32
N THR A 160 3.77 -2.25 0.81
CA THR A 160 3.30 -0.91 0.47
C THR A 160 3.93 -0.48 -0.86
N ASN A 161 3.15 0.24 -1.67
CA ASN A 161 3.66 0.86 -2.89
C ASN A 161 3.97 2.32 -2.58
N GLU A 162 5.22 2.72 -2.77
CA GLU A 162 5.72 4.03 -2.35
C GLU A 162 5.89 4.99 -3.53
N TYR A 163 5.38 6.21 -3.38
CA TYR A 163 5.72 7.37 -4.18
C TYR A 163 6.95 8.07 -3.59
N LYS A 164 8.06 8.04 -4.35
CA LYS A 164 9.36 8.58 -3.89
C LYS A 164 9.73 9.90 -4.56
N ARG A 165 9.00 10.30 -5.60
CA ARG A 165 9.29 11.52 -6.32
C ARG A 165 8.92 12.72 -5.46
N LYS A 166 9.80 13.71 -5.42
CA LYS A 166 9.51 14.99 -4.78
C LYS A 166 8.53 15.76 -5.67
N SER A 167 7.48 16.33 -5.07
CA SER A 167 6.59 17.24 -5.78
C SER A 167 7.38 18.46 -6.24
N ASP A 168 7.27 18.76 -7.53
CA ASP A 168 7.94 19.88 -8.19
C ASP A 168 7.06 20.41 -9.33
N PRO A 169 5.90 21.03 -8.99
CA PRO A 169 4.98 21.55 -9.97
C PRO A 169 5.55 22.83 -10.58
N VAL A 170 5.51 22.93 -11.90
CA VAL A 170 6.03 24.05 -12.69
C VAL A 170 5.29 25.33 -12.33
N ALA A 171 3.97 25.27 -12.14
CA ALA A 171 3.16 26.41 -11.72
C ALA A 171 3.61 27.05 -10.39
N ALA A 172 4.38 26.35 -9.55
CA ALA A 172 4.94 26.96 -8.34
C ALA A 172 5.95 28.09 -8.65
N THR A 173 6.52 28.14 -9.86
CA THR A 173 7.38 29.27 -10.28
C THR A 173 6.62 30.58 -10.44
N ASN A 174 5.29 30.52 -10.50
CA ASN A 174 4.42 31.70 -10.62
C ASN A 174 3.95 32.24 -9.25
N LEU A 175 4.49 31.71 -8.14
CA LEU A 175 4.20 32.25 -6.81
C LEU A 175 4.75 33.67 -6.69
N ASP A 176 3.89 34.61 -6.32
CA ASP A 176 4.22 36.03 -6.19
C ASP A 176 3.87 36.55 -4.80
N ILE A 177 4.83 37.18 -4.12
CA ILE A 177 4.64 37.77 -2.78
C ILE A 177 3.58 38.89 -2.77
N ALA A 178 3.31 39.52 -3.92
CA ALA A 178 2.26 40.51 -4.06
C ALA A 178 0.85 39.90 -4.02
N VAL A 179 0.73 38.58 -4.20
CA VAL A 179 -0.54 37.86 -4.21
C VAL A 179 -0.88 37.33 -2.82
N ASP A 180 -2.05 37.70 -2.30
CA ASP A 180 -2.52 37.17 -1.01
C ASP A 180 -2.99 35.72 -1.17
N TYR A 181 -2.20 34.75 -0.71
CA TYR A 181 -2.55 33.33 -0.72
C TYR A 181 -3.26 32.84 0.55
N SER A 182 -3.60 33.73 1.51
CA SER A 182 -4.23 33.33 2.78
C SER A 182 -5.55 32.58 2.58
N GLN A 183 -6.25 32.79 1.46
CA GLN A 183 -7.45 32.03 1.12
C GLN A 183 -7.17 30.54 0.93
N PHE A 184 -5.93 30.13 0.63
CA PHE A 184 -5.54 28.76 0.34
C PHE A 184 -4.75 28.09 1.48
N GLU A 185 -4.80 28.62 2.70
CA GLU A 185 -4.07 28.06 3.84
C GLU A 185 -4.43 26.58 4.09
N ASP A 186 -5.73 26.23 4.09
CA ASP A 186 -6.17 24.83 4.22
C ASP A 186 -5.60 23.93 3.11
N VAL A 187 -5.54 24.45 1.89
CA VAL A 187 -4.98 23.73 0.73
C VAL A 187 -3.49 23.50 0.94
N ALA A 188 -2.75 24.49 1.45
CA ALA A 188 -1.33 24.35 1.75
C ALA A 188 -1.08 23.27 2.82
N TYR A 189 -1.89 23.19 3.87
CA TYR A 189 -1.77 22.14 4.89
C TYR A 189 -2.04 20.74 4.30
N VAL A 190 -3.13 20.57 3.54
CA VAL A 190 -3.44 19.27 2.90
C VAL A 190 -2.37 18.86 1.90
N MET A 191 -1.82 19.81 1.12
CA MET A 191 -0.70 19.53 0.21
C MET A 191 0.58 19.15 0.97
N SER A 192 0.83 19.75 2.14
CA SER A 192 1.94 19.35 3.01
C SER A 192 1.76 17.92 3.53
N GLU A 193 0.55 17.56 3.95
CA GLU A 193 0.24 16.17 4.34
C GLU A 193 0.42 15.22 3.15
N ALA A 194 -0.03 15.59 1.96
CA ALA A 194 0.17 14.80 0.74
C ALA A 194 1.67 14.58 0.48
N ASN A 195 2.51 15.60 0.68
CA ASN A 195 3.96 15.51 0.53
C ASN A 195 4.63 14.59 1.56
N GLU A 196 4.08 14.49 2.78
CA GLU A 196 4.53 13.56 3.81
C GLU A 196 4.21 12.10 3.45
N LYS A 197 3.08 11.85 2.76
CA LYS A 197 2.64 10.50 2.40
C LYS A 197 3.50 9.90 1.30
N GLN A 198 4.18 8.81 1.67
CA GLN A 198 4.87 7.93 0.74
C GLN A 198 3.91 6.89 0.15
N ASP A 199 2.85 6.51 0.86
CA ASP A 199 1.89 5.55 0.32
C ASP A 199 1.10 6.13 -0.86
N VAL A 200 1.09 5.42 -1.99
CA VAL A 200 0.44 5.89 -3.23
C VAL A 200 -1.07 6.07 -3.08
N LEU A 201 -1.76 5.20 -2.33
CA LEU A 201 -3.22 5.31 -2.18
C LEU A 201 -3.57 6.48 -1.27
N ASP A 202 -2.88 6.60 -0.13
CA ASP A 202 -3.10 7.72 0.79
C ASP A 202 -2.76 9.07 0.14
N ARG A 203 -1.65 9.15 -0.60
CA ARG A 203 -1.28 10.38 -1.33
C ARG A 203 -2.34 10.77 -2.33
N PHE A 204 -2.88 9.81 -3.09
CA PHE A 204 -3.98 10.08 -4.03
C PHE A 204 -5.20 10.68 -3.32
N LEU A 205 -5.60 10.12 -2.18
CA LEU A 205 -6.75 10.63 -1.41
C LEU A 205 -6.52 12.05 -0.88
N ARG A 206 -5.29 12.38 -0.44
CA ARG A 206 -4.96 13.75 0.00
C ARG A 206 -5.02 14.75 -1.15
N LEU A 207 -4.51 14.40 -2.32
CA LEU A 207 -4.65 15.25 -3.51
C LEU A 207 -6.13 15.40 -3.92
N TYR A 208 -6.92 14.33 -3.87
CA TYR A 208 -8.35 14.39 -4.15
C TYR A 208 -9.12 15.29 -3.18
N GLN A 209 -8.75 15.29 -1.90
CA GLN A 209 -9.34 16.18 -0.89
C GLN A 209 -9.15 17.66 -1.26
N VAL A 210 -8.02 18.03 -1.87
CA VAL A 210 -7.83 19.39 -2.41
C VAL A 210 -8.79 19.66 -3.58
N LEU A 211 -9.04 18.66 -4.43
CA LEU A 211 -10.02 18.80 -5.52
C LEU A 211 -11.44 18.98 -4.99
N GLU A 212 -11.83 18.24 -3.95
CA GLU A 212 -13.12 18.43 -3.27
C GLU A 212 -13.25 19.85 -2.72
N ASN A 213 -12.18 20.37 -2.11
CA ASN A 213 -12.13 21.75 -1.66
C ASN A 213 -12.30 22.74 -2.82
N PHE A 214 -11.64 22.52 -3.97
CA PHE A 214 -11.78 23.35 -5.17
C PHE A 214 -13.15 23.24 -5.84
N MET A 215 -13.78 22.07 -5.84
CA MET A 215 -15.17 21.91 -6.28
C MET A 215 -16.10 22.84 -5.50
N ILE A 216 -15.89 22.94 -4.17
CA ILE A 216 -16.66 23.83 -3.30
C ILE A 216 -16.32 25.29 -3.55
N ARG A 217 -15.03 25.63 -3.52
CA ARG A 217 -14.53 26.99 -3.71
C ARG A 217 -14.95 27.57 -5.04
N ARG A 218 -14.97 26.79 -6.11
CA ARG A 218 -15.40 27.25 -7.43
C ARG A 218 -16.82 27.82 -7.41
N VAL A 219 -17.75 27.14 -6.74
CA VAL A 219 -19.13 27.61 -6.62
C VAL A 219 -19.21 28.86 -5.75
N VAL A 220 -18.47 28.89 -4.64
CA VAL A 220 -18.40 30.04 -3.73
C VAL A 220 -17.82 31.27 -4.44
N ALA A 221 -16.68 31.12 -5.11
CA ALA A 221 -15.98 32.17 -5.84
C ALA A 221 -16.86 32.76 -6.95
N LYS A 222 -17.53 31.90 -7.74
CA LYS A 222 -18.47 32.34 -8.77
C LYS A 222 -19.59 33.21 -8.20
N LEU A 223 -20.14 32.85 -7.04
CA LEU A 223 -21.22 33.59 -6.39
C LEU A 223 -20.73 34.90 -5.76
N ALA A 224 -19.60 34.85 -5.05
CA ALA A 224 -18.98 36.00 -4.41
C ALA A 224 -18.58 37.08 -5.44
N ASN A 225 -17.92 36.67 -6.53
CA ASN A 225 -17.44 37.60 -7.55
C ASN A 225 -18.59 38.14 -8.43
N ALA A 226 -19.70 37.40 -8.57
CA ALA A 226 -20.88 37.89 -9.29
C ALA A 226 -21.70 38.91 -8.49
N THR A 227 -21.53 38.97 -7.16
CA THR A 227 -22.26 39.91 -6.29
C THR A 227 -21.33 40.65 -5.32
N PRO A 228 -20.38 41.47 -5.83
CA PRO A 228 -19.42 42.18 -5.00
C PRO A 228 -20.11 43.03 -3.93
N GLY A 229 -19.68 42.89 -2.67
CA GLY A 229 -20.21 43.67 -1.54
C GLY A 229 -21.62 43.31 -1.07
N ARG A 230 -22.29 42.30 -1.67
CA ARG A 230 -23.58 41.81 -1.18
C ARG A 230 -23.39 40.78 -0.09
N VAL A 231 -24.21 40.87 0.96
CA VAL A 231 -24.29 39.83 1.99
C VAL A 231 -24.89 38.56 1.39
N PHE A 232 -24.29 37.41 1.69
CA PHE A 232 -24.81 36.11 1.26
C PHE A 232 -26.15 35.81 1.94
N SER A 233 -27.19 35.54 1.15
CA SER A 233 -28.49 35.16 1.69
C SER A 233 -28.62 33.64 1.87
N LEU A 234 -29.55 33.21 2.74
CA LEU A 234 -29.95 31.80 2.86
C LEU A 234 -30.37 31.17 1.53
N ARG A 235 -30.91 31.97 0.59
CA ARG A 235 -31.28 31.50 -0.75
C ARG A 235 -30.05 31.15 -1.58
N ASP A 236 -28.99 31.95 -1.48
CA ASP A 236 -27.75 31.70 -2.19
C ASP A 236 -27.07 30.42 -1.67
N PHE A 237 -27.09 30.21 -0.35
CA PHE A 237 -26.64 28.95 0.26
C PHE A 237 -27.42 27.73 -0.20
N ARG A 238 -28.75 27.83 -0.33
CA ARG A 238 -29.57 26.73 -0.88
C ARG A 238 -29.22 26.43 -2.34
N GLY A 239 -28.96 27.48 -3.13
CA GLY A 239 -28.51 27.33 -4.52
C GLY A 239 -27.15 26.64 -4.61
N LEU A 240 -26.22 27.03 -3.73
CA LEU A 240 -24.91 26.41 -3.58
C LEU A 240 -25.05 24.93 -3.24
N TYR A 241 -25.82 24.59 -2.20
CA TYR A 241 -26.06 23.19 -1.81
C TYR A 241 -26.66 22.35 -2.94
N LYS A 242 -27.65 22.89 -3.68
CA LYS A 242 -28.25 22.21 -4.83
C LYS A 242 -27.22 21.86 -5.91
N SER A 243 -26.24 22.73 -6.15
CA SER A 243 -25.19 22.45 -7.14
C SER A 243 -24.28 21.28 -6.77
N PHE A 244 -24.17 20.92 -5.49
CA PHE A 244 -23.47 19.71 -5.04
C PHE A 244 -24.37 18.46 -5.11
N ILE A 245 -25.68 18.61 -4.88
CA ILE A 245 -26.67 17.51 -5.06
C ILE A 245 -26.70 17.03 -6.51
N ASP A 246 -26.50 17.93 -7.47
CA ASP A 246 -26.49 17.65 -8.92
C ASP A 246 -25.44 16.61 -9.38
N GLY A 247 -24.58 16.13 -8.47
CA GLY A 247 -23.70 14.98 -8.64
C GLY A 247 -22.22 15.36 -8.60
N GLU A 248 -21.47 14.70 -7.72
CA GLU A 248 -20.04 14.92 -7.50
C GLU A 248 -19.23 14.89 -8.81
N ILE A 249 -19.44 13.87 -9.65
CA ILE A 249 -18.78 13.74 -10.97
C ILE A 249 -19.06 14.92 -11.91
N LYS A 250 -20.26 15.50 -11.87
CA LYS A 250 -20.61 16.66 -12.70
C LYS A 250 -19.85 17.90 -12.22
N THR A 251 -19.78 18.09 -10.91
CA THR A 251 -19.02 19.19 -10.30
C THR A 251 -17.53 19.05 -10.57
N LEU A 252 -16.98 17.83 -10.46
CA LEU A 252 -15.60 17.53 -10.79
C LEU A 252 -15.32 17.78 -12.29
N SER A 253 -16.19 17.32 -13.18
CA SER A 253 -16.05 17.56 -14.63
C SER A 253 -16.01 19.05 -14.97
N ASN A 254 -16.83 19.86 -14.28
CA ASN A 254 -16.82 21.31 -14.47
C ASN A 254 -15.51 21.95 -13.96
N LEU A 255 -15.00 21.48 -12.81
CA LEU A 255 -13.71 21.92 -12.28
C LEU A 255 -12.58 21.66 -13.28
N PHE A 256 -12.47 20.43 -13.77
CA PHE A 256 -11.45 20.07 -14.77
C PHE A 256 -11.63 20.82 -16.09
N GLY A 257 -12.88 21.03 -16.54
CA GLY A 257 -13.15 21.80 -17.76
C GLY A 257 -12.69 23.26 -17.74
N GLU A 258 -12.48 23.84 -16.55
CA GLU A 258 -11.89 25.17 -16.36
C GLU A 258 -10.39 25.08 -16.05
N ALA A 259 -9.99 24.18 -15.15
CA ALA A 259 -8.59 24.01 -14.75
C ALA A 259 -7.67 23.61 -15.90
N LEU A 260 -8.13 22.74 -16.80
CA LEU A 260 -7.31 22.28 -17.93
C LEU A 260 -7.01 23.36 -18.97
N LYS A 261 -7.71 24.50 -18.92
CA LYS A 261 -7.48 25.65 -19.82
C LYS A 261 -6.50 26.67 -19.24
N ILE A 262 -5.99 26.44 -18.02
CA ILE A 262 -4.99 27.32 -17.42
C ILE A 262 -3.69 27.17 -18.20
N ALA A 263 -3.09 28.30 -18.58
CA ALA A 263 -1.81 28.33 -19.27
C ALA A 263 -0.71 27.78 -18.36
N VAL A 264 0.15 26.93 -18.92
CA VAL A 264 1.30 26.34 -18.22
C VAL A 264 2.55 27.18 -18.52
N PRO A 265 3.46 27.39 -17.54
CA PRO A 265 4.70 28.11 -17.80
C PRO A 265 5.53 27.45 -18.92
N ALA A 266 6.18 28.26 -19.75
CA ALA A 266 7.03 27.75 -20.84
C ALA A 266 8.24 26.92 -20.36
N SER A 267 8.58 27.01 -19.07
CA SER A 267 9.61 26.21 -18.40
C SER A 267 9.18 24.76 -18.09
N ALA A 268 7.95 24.37 -18.43
CA ALA A 268 7.47 23.03 -18.14
C ALA A 268 8.26 21.93 -18.88
N PRO A 269 8.44 20.75 -18.26
CA PRO A 269 9.04 19.59 -18.91
C PRO A 269 8.29 19.22 -20.20
N GLY A 270 9.03 18.83 -21.23
CA GLY A 270 8.45 18.48 -22.54
C GLY A 270 8.26 19.66 -23.49
N GLY A 271 8.67 20.87 -23.09
CA GLY A 271 8.62 22.08 -23.90
C GLY A 271 7.42 22.97 -23.57
N PRO A 272 7.18 24.03 -24.35
CA PRO A 272 6.06 24.93 -24.11
C PRO A 272 4.75 24.22 -24.40
N HIS A 273 3.91 24.10 -23.37
CA HIS A 273 2.53 23.61 -23.49
C HIS A 273 1.58 24.80 -23.50
N ALA A 274 0.58 24.76 -24.37
CA ALA A 274 -0.38 25.87 -24.47
C ALA A 274 -1.20 26.02 -23.18
N ASP A 275 -1.60 24.90 -22.60
CA ASP A 275 -2.42 24.80 -21.41
C ASP A 275 -2.14 23.49 -20.65
N LEU A 276 -2.81 23.34 -19.52
CA LEU A 276 -2.67 22.17 -18.66
C LEU A 276 -3.21 20.90 -19.34
N GLU A 277 -4.19 21.01 -20.23
CA GLU A 277 -4.64 19.87 -21.04
C GLU A 277 -3.50 19.31 -21.89
N ALA A 278 -2.80 20.17 -22.63
CA ALA A 278 -1.65 19.79 -23.44
C ALA A 278 -0.53 19.17 -22.57
N TYR A 279 -0.26 19.74 -21.40
CA TYR A 279 0.73 19.19 -20.47
C TYR A 279 0.35 17.79 -19.97
N ILE A 280 -0.92 17.54 -19.61
CA ILE A 280 -1.37 16.22 -19.17
C ILE A 280 -1.31 15.21 -20.32
N ARG A 281 -1.63 15.61 -21.56
CA ARG A 281 -1.43 14.76 -22.74
C ARG A 281 0.04 14.39 -22.93
N TYR A 282 0.96 15.33 -22.68
CA TYR A 282 2.39 15.05 -22.67
C TYR A 282 2.79 14.07 -21.56
N LEU A 283 2.32 14.27 -20.32
CA LEU A 283 2.57 13.34 -19.21
C LEU A 283 2.05 11.93 -19.54
N TRP A 284 0.86 11.83 -20.13
CA TRP A 284 0.30 10.55 -20.55
C TRP A 284 1.16 9.87 -21.61
N HIS A 285 1.62 10.62 -22.62
CA HIS A 285 2.43 10.09 -23.70
C HIS A 285 3.84 9.68 -23.26
N SER A 286 4.46 10.46 -22.37
CA SER A 286 5.85 10.27 -21.93
C SER A 286 5.99 9.40 -20.67
N GLY A 287 5.01 9.43 -19.78
CA GLY A 287 5.04 8.76 -18.48
C GLY A 287 4.51 7.33 -18.49
N LEU A 288 3.72 6.95 -19.50
CA LEU A 288 3.29 5.55 -19.62
C LEU A 288 4.41 4.69 -20.25
N PRO A 289 4.87 3.63 -19.56
CA PRO A 289 5.95 2.77 -20.01
C PRO A 289 5.48 1.86 -21.16
N HIS A 290 6.44 1.14 -21.76
CA HIS A 290 6.31 0.20 -22.87
C HIS A 290 4.92 -0.37 -23.14
N ALA A 291 4.61 -0.51 -24.44
CA ALA A 291 3.37 -1.10 -24.95
C ALA A 291 2.96 -2.45 -24.33
N SER A 292 3.90 -3.18 -23.70
CA SER A 292 3.61 -4.38 -22.91
C SER A 292 2.70 -4.14 -21.70
N MET A 293 2.72 -2.95 -21.09
CA MET A 293 1.89 -2.64 -19.91
C MET A 293 0.51 -2.10 -20.26
N HIS A 294 0.27 -1.78 -21.54
CA HIS A 294 -0.99 -1.21 -22.01
C HIS A 294 -2.16 -2.16 -21.80
N ALA A 295 -2.01 -3.43 -22.15
CA ALA A 295 -3.06 -4.42 -22.01
C ALA A 295 -3.48 -4.60 -20.54
N ASP A 296 -2.52 -4.67 -19.63
CA ASP A 296 -2.78 -4.79 -18.19
C ASP A 296 -3.50 -3.56 -17.64
N LEU A 297 -3.06 -2.36 -18.06
CA LEU A 297 -3.68 -1.11 -17.65
C LEU A 297 -5.11 -0.98 -18.20
N GLU A 298 -5.33 -1.36 -19.45
CA GLU A 298 -6.65 -1.37 -20.07
C GLU A 298 -7.62 -2.32 -19.37
N VAL A 299 -7.17 -3.53 -19.01
CA VAL A 299 -7.98 -4.49 -18.25
C VAL A 299 -8.33 -3.92 -16.88
N LEU A 300 -7.37 -3.26 -16.22
CA LEU A 300 -7.59 -2.71 -14.89
C LEU A 300 -8.52 -1.50 -14.89
N LEU A 301 -8.32 -0.55 -15.81
CA LEU A 301 -9.18 0.63 -15.91
C LEU A 301 -10.63 0.25 -16.27
N ASP A 302 -10.81 -0.81 -17.06
CA ASP A 302 -12.14 -1.35 -17.37
C ASP A 302 -12.80 -2.05 -16.18
N ARG A 303 -12.02 -2.52 -15.19
CA ARG A 303 -12.56 -3.01 -13.91
C ARG A 303 -12.92 -1.86 -12.97
N ILE A 304 -12.13 -0.80 -12.97
CA ILE A 304 -12.33 0.38 -12.12
C ILE A 304 -13.56 1.19 -12.59
N ASP A 305 -13.71 1.40 -13.90
CA ASP A 305 -14.88 2.07 -14.49
C ASP A 305 -15.26 1.39 -15.82
N PRO A 306 -16.10 0.34 -15.74
CA PRO A 306 -16.62 -0.35 -16.92
C PRO A 306 -17.32 0.62 -17.89
N GLY A 307 -16.90 0.62 -19.15
CA GLY A 307 -17.44 1.59 -20.13
C GLY A 307 -16.90 3.01 -19.97
N GLY A 308 -15.76 3.17 -19.28
CA GLY A 308 -15.01 4.42 -19.15
C GLY A 308 -14.50 5.00 -20.46
N GLY A 309 -14.36 4.16 -21.49
CA GLY A 309 -13.85 4.56 -22.80
C GLY A 309 -12.33 4.83 -22.80
N TYR A 310 -11.59 4.15 -21.92
CA TYR A 310 -10.13 4.30 -21.81
C TYR A 310 -9.35 3.53 -22.88
N LYS A 311 -10.02 2.62 -23.60
CA LYS A 311 -9.42 1.75 -24.61
C LYS A 311 -9.52 2.38 -26.02
N PRO A 312 -8.46 2.32 -26.84
CA PRO A 312 -7.12 1.83 -26.50
C PRO A 312 -6.29 2.92 -25.80
N ILE A 313 -5.52 2.53 -24.78
CA ILE A 313 -4.80 3.44 -23.87
C ILE A 313 -3.79 4.33 -24.58
N ASN A 314 -3.19 3.79 -25.66
CA ASN A 314 -2.24 4.50 -26.51
C ASN A 314 -2.88 5.65 -27.28
N SER A 315 -4.20 5.63 -27.48
CA SER A 315 -4.97 6.67 -28.14
C SER A 315 -5.74 7.55 -27.15
N PHE A 316 -5.85 7.15 -25.88
CA PHE A 316 -6.61 7.89 -24.89
C PHE A 316 -6.12 9.34 -24.75
N HIS A 317 -4.80 9.56 -24.80
CA HIS A 317 -4.20 10.89 -24.76
C HIS A 317 -4.69 11.83 -25.87
N SER A 318 -5.06 11.33 -27.05
CA SER A 318 -5.54 12.20 -28.15
C SER A 318 -7.00 12.59 -27.98
N GLN A 319 -7.74 11.83 -27.17
CA GLN A 319 -9.14 12.11 -26.87
C GLN A 319 -9.36 12.63 -25.45
N LEU A 320 -8.30 12.84 -24.67
CA LEU A 320 -8.37 13.31 -23.29
C LEU A 320 -9.00 14.70 -23.27
N ASP A 321 -9.96 14.91 -22.39
CA ASP A 321 -10.55 16.22 -22.12
C ASP A 321 -10.85 16.32 -20.62
N GLY A 322 -11.29 17.49 -20.16
CA GLY A 322 -11.61 17.70 -18.75
C GLY A 322 -12.65 16.72 -18.20
N ARG A 323 -13.62 16.27 -19.01
CA ARG A 323 -14.65 15.33 -18.56
C ARG A 323 -14.10 13.91 -18.42
N LYS A 324 -13.32 13.43 -19.39
CA LYS A 324 -12.70 12.09 -19.35
C LYS A 324 -11.66 11.99 -18.25
N PHE A 325 -10.87 13.05 -18.06
CA PHE A 325 -9.87 13.06 -16.99
C PHE A 325 -10.54 13.13 -15.61
N ALA A 326 -11.57 13.98 -15.43
CA ALA A 326 -12.37 13.97 -14.20
C ALA A 326 -13.01 12.60 -13.92
N ARG A 327 -13.54 11.92 -14.94
CA ARG A 327 -14.10 10.57 -14.81
C ARG A 327 -13.06 9.56 -14.35
N LEU A 328 -11.85 9.58 -14.92
CA LEU A 328 -10.74 8.74 -14.48
C LEU A 328 -10.38 8.98 -13.01
N ILE A 329 -10.17 10.24 -12.62
CA ILE A 329 -9.81 10.60 -11.24
C ILE A 329 -10.91 10.17 -10.25
N TYR A 330 -12.18 10.41 -10.60
CA TYR A 330 -13.33 9.98 -9.80
C TYR A 330 -13.42 8.47 -9.67
N ALA A 331 -13.22 7.73 -10.76
CA ALA A 331 -13.27 6.28 -10.76
C ALA A 331 -12.15 5.67 -9.90
N VAL A 332 -10.92 6.17 -10.02
CA VAL A 332 -9.79 5.76 -9.16
C VAL A 332 -10.12 6.04 -7.70
N ARG A 333 -10.58 7.25 -7.36
CA ARG A 333 -10.99 7.60 -5.99
C ARG A 333 -12.02 6.62 -5.45
N ASN A 334 -13.07 6.36 -6.21
CA ASN A 334 -14.15 5.47 -5.78
C ASN A 334 -13.68 4.04 -5.56
N SER A 335 -12.79 3.53 -6.41
CA SER A 335 -12.19 2.21 -6.22
C SER A 335 -11.28 2.13 -4.99
N ILE A 336 -10.79 3.26 -4.45
CA ILE A 336 -9.99 3.27 -3.22
C ILE A 336 -10.90 3.31 -1.97
N VAL A 337 -11.94 4.17 -1.98
CA VAL A 337 -12.70 4.49 -0.75
C VAL A 337 -13.98 3.68 -0.56
N HIS A 338 -14.61 3.20 -1.63
CA HIS A 338 -15.79 2.35 -1.50
C HIS A 338 -15.35 0.92 -1.24
N ASN A 339 -16.14 0.19 -0.44
CA ASN A 339 -15.93 -1.22 -0.18
C ASN A 339 -17.27 -1.97 -0.31
N LYS A 340 -17.94 -1.82 -1.46
CA LYS A 340 -19.11 -2.63 -1.79
C LYS A 340 -18.66 -3.93 -2.44
N GLU A 341 -19.23 -5.05 -2.04
CA GLU A 341 -18.84 -6.38 -2.54
C GLU A 341 -18.90 -6.52 -4.07
N THR A 342 -19.71 -5.70 -4.73
CA THR A 342 -19.91 -5.71 -6.19
C THR A 342 -18.96 -4.80 -6.96
N GLU A 343 -18.13 -3.99 -6.28
CA GLU A 343 -17.23 -3.01 -6.90
C GLU A 343 -15.77 -3.48 -6.80
N PHE A 344 -14.94 -3.09 -7.77
CA PHE A 344 -13.52 -3.41 -7.75
C PHE A 344 -12.77 -2.45 -6.82
N HIS A 345 -12.06 -3.02 -5.83
CA HIS A 345 -11.35 -2.25 -4.82
C HIS A 345 -9.85 -2.22 -5.06
N LEU A 346 -9.29 -1.02 -5.06
CA LEU A 346 -7.87 -0.76 -5.03
C LEU A 346 -7.35 -0.85 -3.59
N THR A 347 -6.49 -1.83 -3.38
CA THR A 347 -5.73 -2.09 -2.17
C THR A 347 -4.29 -2.39 -2.58
N HIS A 348 -3.34 -2.45 -1.66
CA HIS A 348 -1.98 -2.88 -1.98
C HIS A 348 -1.89 -4.26 -2.65
N LYS A 349 -2.89 -5.12 -2.42
CA LYS A 349 -2.97 -6.44 -3.07
C LYS A 349 -3.43 -6.37 -4.53
N THR A 350 -4.32 -5.44 -4.85
CA THR A 350 -4.93 -5.32 -6.18
C THR A 350 -4.26 -4.25 -7.05
N LEU A 351 -3.39 -3.43 -6.45
CA LEU A 351 -2.60 -2.43 -7.15
C LEU A 351 -1.51 -3.10 -7.99
N THR A 352 -1.65 -3.02 -9.31
CA THR A 352 -0.67 -3.60 -10.24
C THR A 352 0.48 -2.63 -10.49
N PRO A 353 1.67 -3.12 -10.90
CA PRO A 353 2.78 -2.24 -11.28
C PRO A 353 2.39 -1.22 -12.37
N ALA A 354 1.53 -1.60 -13.32
CA ALA A 354 1.05 -0.71 -14.36
C ALA A 354 0.27 0.49 -13.80
N LEU A 355 -0.59 0.27 -12.81
CA LEU A 355 -1.34 1.35 -12.17
C LEU A 355 -0.47 2.21 -11.27
N VAL A 356 0.47 1.61 -10.54
CA VAL A 356 1.46 2.38 -9.77
C VAL A 356 2.21 3.35 -10.68
N ILE A 357 2.62 2.90 -11.86
CA ILE A 357 3.30 3.77 -12.82
C ILE A 357 2.35 4.85 -13.38
N LEU A 358 1.12 4.50 -13.78
CA LEU A 358 0.12 5.50 -14.19
C LEU A 358 -0.07 6.58 -13.09
N MET A 359 -0.19 6.16 -11.83
CA MET A 359 -0.34 7.08 -10.71
C MET A 359 0.90 7.97 -10.54
N ASN A 360 2.09 7.39 -10.51
CA ASN A 360 3.35 8.09 -10.23
C ASN A 360 3.80 9.03 -11.34
N GLU A 361 3.64 8.60 -12.60
CA GLU A 361 4.19 9.30 -13.76
C GLU A 361 3.17 10.21 -14.44
N VAL A 362 1.87 9.95 -14.25
CA VAL A 362 0.80 10.71 -14.91
C VAL A 362 -0.11 11.38 -13.90
N LEU A 363 -0.78 10.63 -13.02
CA LEU A 363 -1.85 11.20 -12.19
C LEU A 363 -1.32 12.17 -11.12
N PHE A 364 -0.29 11.81 -10.35
CA PHE A 364 0.24 12.72 -9.32
C PHE A 364 0.84 13.98 -9.91
N PRO A 365 1.73 13.93 -10.93
CA PRO A 365 2.26 15.15 -11.52
C PRO A 365 1.16 16.02 -12.13
N ALA A 366 0.16 15.42 -12.78
CA ALA A 366 -0.97 16.15 -13.33
C ALA A 366 -1.82 16.84 -12.26
N LEU A 367 -2.15 16.14 -11.17
CA LEU A 367 -2.94 16.69 -10.07
C LEU A 367 -2.20 17.76 -9.30
N GLU A 368 -0.91 17.55 -9.01
CA GLU A 368 -0.06 18.54 -8.34
C GLU A 368 0.07 19.81 -9.21
N GLU A 369 0.36 19.67 -10.50
CA GLU A 369 0.43 20.79 -11.43
C GLU A 369 -0.90 21.54 -11.52
N MET A 370 -2.01 20.80 -11.61
CA MET A 370 -3.35 21.38 -11.64
C MET A 370 -3.63 22.19 -10.37
N ILE A 371 -3.28 21.64 -9.20
CA ILE A 371 -3.53 22.28 -7.92
C ILE A 371 -2.79 23.62 -7.85
N PHE A 372 -1.48 23.61 -8.13
CA PHE A 372 -0.69 24.83 -8.14
C PHE A 372 -1.13 25.80 -9.24
N SER A 373 -1.51 25.31 -10.42
CA SER A 373 -2.05 26.15 -11.50
C SER A 373 -3.32 26.87 -11.05
N CYS A 374 -4.22 26.22 -10.32
CA CYS A 374 -5.43 26.84 -9.78
C CYS A 374 -5.12 27.90 -8.70
N VAL A 375 -4.15 27.63 -7.82
CA VAL A 375 -3.73 28.57 -6.77
C VAL A 375 -3.03 29.79 -7.36
N CYS A 376 -2.15 29.58 -8.33
CA CYS A 376 -1.33 30.62 -8.96
C CYS A 376 -2.04 31.35 -10.11
N ALA A 377 -3.22 30.90 -10.54
CA ALA A 377 -3.94 31.54 -11.64
C ALA A 377 -4.22 33.04 -11.32
N PRO A 378 -4.03 33.94 -12.31
CA PRO A 378 -4.09 35.37 -12.09
C PRO A 378 -5.50 35.86 -11.75
N THR A 379 -5.56 36.99 -11.06
CA THR A 379 -6.79 37.75 -10.79
C THR A 379 -6.84 39.05 -11.58
N PRO A 380 -7.99 39.47 -12.12
CA PRO A 380 -9.30 38.81 -12.05
C PRO A 380 -9.39 37.60 -13.00
N GLY A 381 -10.24 36.62 -12.68
CA GLY A 381 -10.50 35.45 -13.54
C GLY A 381 -10.13 34.10 -12.94
N ASN A 382 -9.47 34.06 -11.77
CA ASN A 382 -9.26 32.82 -11.02
C ASN A 382 -10.61 32.28 -10.49
N PHE A 383 -11.03 31.12 -10.98
CA PHE A 383 -12.34 30.55 -10.68
C PHE A 383 -12.42 29.85 -9.32
N VAL A 384 -11.30 29.62 -8.61
CA VAL A 384 -11.29 29.07 -7.23
C VAL A 384 -10.99 30.13 -6.17
N ARG A 385 -10.80 31.38 -6.57
CA ARG A 385 -10.50 32.52 -5.70
C ARG A 385 -11.62 33.54 -5.75
N TYR A 386 -11.95 34.12 -4.59
CA TYR A 386 -12.84 35.26 -4.53
C TYR A 386 -12.03 36.56 -4.39
N ASP A 387 -12.48 37.63 -5.04
CA ASP A 387 -11.71 38.88 -5.18
C ASP A 387 -11.59 39.67 -3.86
N HIS A 388 -12.42 39.35 -2.87
CA HIS A 388 -12.44 40.02 -1.58
C HIS A 388 -11.77 39.18 -0.49
N ARG A 389 -11.19 39.82 0.53
CA ARG A 389 -10.53 39.08 1.62
C ARG A 389 -11.52 38.35 2.54
N GLN A 390 -12.73 38.87 2.66
CA GLN A 390 -13.78 38.34 3.55
C GLN A 390 -15.11 38.28 2.82
N MET A 391 -15.88 37.21 3.07
CA MET A 391 -17.28 37.11 2.64
C MET A 391 -18.18 37.63 3.77
N ALA A 392 -19.01 38.62 3.48
CA ALA A 392 -20.04 39.08 4.41
C ALA A 392 -21.19 38.06 4.42
N LEU A 393 -21.31 37.28 5.51
CA LEU A 393 -22.34 36.23 5.63
C LEU A 393 -23.64 36.73 6.26
N TYR A 394 -23.56 37.67 7.21
CA TYR A 394 -24.72 38.26 7.88
C TYR A 394 -24.39 39.70 8.31
N GLU A 395 -25.34 40.62 8.21
CA GLU A 395 -25.25 41.88 8.95
C GLU A 395 -25.37 41.57 10.44
N ARG A 396 -24.42 42.06 11.26
CA ARG A 396 -24.67 42.10 12.70
C ARG A 396 -25.84 43.06 12.90
N ILE A 397 -26.99 42.53 13.33
CA ILE A 397 -28.06 43.34 13.87
C ILE A 397 -27.46 44.03 15.10
N ALA A 398 -27.26 45.35 14.99
CA ALA A 398 -26.69 46.19 16.04
C ALA A 398 -27.72 46.49 17.13
#